data_AF-A0A1J5PNQ3-F1
#
_entry.id   AF-A0A1J5PNQ3-F1
#
_cell.length_a   1.000
_cell.length_b   1.000
_cell.length_c   1.000
_cell.angle_alpha   90.00
_cell.angle_beta   90.00
_cell.angle_gamma   90.00
#
_symmetry.space_group_name_H-M   'P 1'
#
loop_
_entity.id
_entity.type
_entity.pdbx_description
1 polymer ?
#
loop_
_entity_poly.entity_id
_entity_poly.type
_entity_poly.pdbx_seq_one_letter_code
_entity_poly.pdbx_strand_id
1 'polypeptide(L)'
;MFASEPTSFVFIAGGIGITPIRAMILHCFRQGKENFKLYYFTRTPQAMAFREEFSAGEFAGKVVLHHDNGDPGQAYDLWPVLEEQRGAHLYCCGPRGLMDAVRDMTGHWPDSAVHFEDFVGASAPHADDKAFEVRLAGNGESYEVAAGVSILDTLRQHGHVLASSCESGTCGTCRIRFTEGEPDHRDLVLSEREKRSEIMICVSRSKSPTLTLDI
;
A
#
# COMPACT_ATOMS: atom_id res chain seq x y z
N MET A 1 -13.48 -18.99 16.57
CA MET A 1 -14.34 -19.22 15.39
C MET A 1 -13.44 -19.15 14.19
N PHE A 2 -13.05 -20.29 13.60
CA PHE A 2 -12.20 -20.31 12.41
C PHE A 2 -12.99 -19.69 11.25
N ALA A 3 -12.42 -18.71 10.56
CA ALA A 3 -13.06 -18.14 9.37
C ALA A 3 -13.33 -19.27 8.38
N SER A 4 -14.58 -19.39 7.91
CA SER A 4 -14.93 -20.31 6.84
C SER A 4 -14.10 -19.99 5.61
N GLU A 5 -13.52 -21.02 4.99
CA GLU A 5 -12.73 -20.86 3.77
C GLU A 5 -13.56 -20.18 2.65
N PRO A 6 -13.01 -19.20 1.93
CA PRO A 6 -13.75 -18.52 0.87
C PRO A 6 -14.19 -19.48 -0.23
N THR A 7 -15.40 -19.28 -0.74
CA THR A 7 -15.95 -20.07 -1.86
C THR A 7 -15.49 -19.53 -3.22
N SER A 8 -15.02 -18.28 -3.29
CA SER A 8 -14.48 -17.63 -4.48
C SER A 8 -13.56 -16.45 -4.13
N PHE A 9 -12.82 -15.96 -5.13
CA PHE A 9 -11.94 -14.80 -4.98
C PHE A 9 -12.26 -13.71 -5.99
N VAL A 10 -12.24 -12.45 -5.53
CA VAL A 10 -12.27 -11.27 -6.40
C VAL A 10 -10.93 -10.56 -6.26
N PHE A 11 -10.17 -10.51 -7.35
CA PHE A 11 -8.89 -9.82 -7.42
C PHE A 11 -9.08 -8.50 -8.17
N ILE A 12 -8.65 -7.40 -7.58
CA ILE A 12 -8.65 -6.08 -8.20
C ILE A 12 -7.21 -5.56 -8.24
N ALA A 13 -6.71 -5.28 -9.43
CA ALA A 13 -5.35 -4.80 -9.66
C ALA A 13 -5.36 -3.47 -10.41
N GLY A 14 -4.59 -2.49 -9.93
CA GLY A 14 -4.34 -1.23 -10.62
C GLY A 14 -2.85 -1.07 -10.95
N GLY A 15 -2.50 -0.96 -12.23
CA GLY A 15 -1.11 -0.77 -12.67
C GLY A 15 -0.18 -1.86 -12.14
N ILE A 16 0.91 -1.47 -11.51
CA ILE A 16 1.90 -2.41 -10.96
C ILE A 16 1.39 -3.25 -9.79
N GLY A 17 0.24 -2.89 -9.19
CA GLY A 17 -0.43 -3.69 -8.16
C GLY A 17 -0.86 -5.09 -8.64
N ILE A 18 -0.72 -5.38 -9.94
CA ILE A 18 -0.85 -6.74 -10.48
C ILE A 18 0.17 -7.72 -9.91
N THR A 19 1.34 -7.28 -9.43
CA THR A 19 2.43 -8.20 -9.04
C THR A 19 2.07 -9.12 -7.87
N PRO A 20 1.56 -8.66 -6.70
CA PRO A 20 1.08 -9.55 -5.64
C PRO A 20 -0.14 -10.36 -6.09
N ILE A 21 -1.07 -9.73 -6.81
CA ILE A 21 -2.31 -10.35 -7.28
C ILE A 21 -2.03 -11.53 -8.21
N ARG A 22 -1.07 -11.38 -9.13
CA ARG A 22 -0.60 -12.46 -10.01
C ARG A 22 -0.05 -13.63 -9.19
N ALA A 23 0.74 -13.37 -8.15
CA ALA A 23 1.25 -14.42 -7.28
C ALA A 23 0.13 -15.19 -6.56
N MET A 24 -0.93 -14.48 -6.13
CA MET A 24 -2.13 -15.10 -5.54
C MET A 24 -2.89 -15.95 -6.55
N ILE A 25 -3.09 -15.46 -7.77
CA ILE A 25 -3.76 -16.20 -8.85
C ILE A 25 -2.98 -17.47 -9.21
N LEU A 26 -1.66 -17.39 -9.38
CA LEU A 26 -0.81 -18.55 -9.64
C LEU A 26 -0.85 -19.55 -8.48
N HIS A 27 -0.95 -19.07 -7.23
CA HIS A 27 -1.17 -19.94 -6.08
C HIS A 27 -2.53 -20.64 -6.15
N CYS A 28 -3.60 -19.93 -6.52
CA CYS A 28 -4.93 -20.51 -6.69
C CYS A 28 -4.93 -21.65 -7.72
N PHE A 29 -4.28 -21.47 -8.88
CA PHE A 29 -4.12 -22.55 -9.87
C PHE A 29 -3.38 -23.77 -9.31
N ARG A 30 -2.26 -23.56 -8.60
CA ARG A 30 -1.52 -24.67 -7.97
C ARG A 30 -2.34 -25.44 -6.93
N GLN A 31 -3.35 -24.81 -6.35
CA GLN A 31 -4.27 -25.42 -5.37
C GLN A 31 -5.57 -25.92 -6.01
N GLY A 32 -5.74 -25.81 -7.34
CA GLY A 32 -6.99 -26.16 -8.02
C GLY A 32 -8.18 -25.26 -7.68
N LYS A 33 -7.93 -24.07 -7.13
CA LYS A 33 -8.95 -23.09 -6.70
C LYS A 33 -9.23 -22.06 -7.79
N GLU A 34 -9.81 -22.48 -8.89
CA GLU A 34 -9.99 -21.63 -10.08
C GLU A 34 -11.25 -20.75 -10.05
N ASN A 35 -12.02 -20.77 -8.97
CA ASN A 35 -13.19 -19.92 -8.80
C ASN A 35 -12.78 -18.49 -8.40
N PHE A 36 -12.24 -17.74 -9.36
CA PHE A 36 -11.86 -16.35 -9.17
C PHE A 36 -12.21 -15.46 -10.36
N LYS A 37 -12.29 -14.17 -10.09
CA LYS A 37 -12.34 -13.10 -11.10
C LYS A 37 -11.21 -12.12 -10.86
N LEU A 38 -10.50 -11.73 -11.91
CA LEU A 38 -9.53 -10.63 -11.89
C LEU A 38 -10.10 -9.43 -12.66
N TYR A 39 -10.07 -8.26 -12.05
CA TYR A 39 -10.31 -6.97 -12.67
C TYR A 39 -9.00 -6.18 -12.66
N TYR A 40 -8.41 -5.99 -13.85
CA TYR A 40 -7.08 -5.40 -13.98
C TYR A 40 -7.14 -4.12 -14.81
N PHE A 41 -6.82 -3.02 -14.14
CA PHE A 41 -6.95 -1.66 -14.64
C PHE A 41 -5.59 -1.02 -14.89
N THR A 42 -5.40 -0.43 -16.07
CA THR A 42 -4.24 0.43 -16.35
C THR A 42 -4.65 1.64 -17.17
N ARG A 43 -3.82 2.69 -17.17
CA ARG A 43 -4.10 3.86 -18.01
C ARG A 43 -4.14 3.52 -19.51
N THR A 44 -3.14 2.79 -19.98
CA THR A 44 -3.04 2.39 -21.39
C THR A 44 -2.69 0.91 -21.50
N PRO A 45 -2.94 0.27 -22.66
CA PRO A 45 -2.54 -1.11 -22.88
C PRO A 45 -1.04 -1.36 -22.73
N GLN A 46 -0.20 -0.39 -23.06
CA GLN A 46 1.27 -0.48 -22.94
C GLN A 46 1.75 -0.46 -21.49
N ALA A 47 0.96 0.12 -20.58
CA ALA A 47 1.25 0.14 -19.15
C ALA A 47 0.85 -1.17 -18.44
N MET A 48 0.24 -2.12 -19.15
CA MET A 48 -0.28 -3.37 -18.58
C MET A 48 0.79 -4.47 -18.57
N ALA A 49 1.52 -4.57 -17.47
CA ALA A 49 2.40 -5.71 -17.22
C ALA A 49 1.60 -7.03 -17.27
N PHE A 50 2.21 -8.08 -17.82
CA PHE A 50 1.61 -9.42 -17.96
C PHE A 50 0.34 -9.50 -18.81
N ARG A 51 0.11 -8.53 -19.72
CA ARG A 51 -1.07 -8.51 -20.59
C ARG A 51 -1.24 -9.80 -21.41
N GLU A 52 -0.17 -10.30 -22.00
CA GLU A 52 -0.19 -11.51 -22.85
C GLU A 52 -0.60 -12.74 -22.04
N GLU A 53 -0.06 -12.89 -20.83
CA GLU A 53 -0.42 -13.96 -19.89
C GLU A 53 -1.90 -13.91 -19.55
N PHE A 54 -2.41 -12.77 -19.10
CA PHE A 54 -3.82 -12.62 -18.71
C PHE A 54 -4.81 -12.58 -19.88
N SER A 55 -4.31 -12.53 -21.12
CA SER A 55 -5.12 -12.68 -22.34
C SER A 55 -5.17 -14.12 -22.84
N ALA A 56 -4.43 -15.05 -22.23
CA ALA A 56 -4.37 -16.45 -22.65
C ALA A 56 -5.69 -17.20 -22.39
N GLY A 57 -5.91 -18.29 -23.13
CA GLY A 57 -7.16 -19.05 -23.10
C GLY A 57 -7.53 -19.62 -21.72
N GLU A 58 -6.57 -19.93 -20.86
CA GLU A 58 -6.81 -20.43 -19.49
C GLU A 58 -7.49 -19.41 -18.57
N PHE A 59 -7.37 -18.12 -18.92
CA PHE A 59 -7.97 -16.98 -18.23
C PHE A 59 -9.28 -16.50 -18.87
N ALA A 60 -9.71 -17.13 -19.97
CA ALA A 60 -10.93 -16.75 -20.67
C ALA A 60 -12.13 -16.81 -19.71
N GLY A 61 -12.87 -15.71 -19.64
CA GLY A 61 -14.00 -15.57 -18.74
C GLY A 61 -13.65 -15.42 -17.26
N LYS A 62 -12.36 -15.44 -16.87
CA LYS A 62 -11.90 -15.18 -15.48
C LYS A 62 -11.31 -13.78 -15.31
N VAL A 63 -10.83 -13.15 -16.38
CA VAL A 63 -10.14 -11.86 -16.34
C VAL A 63 -10.89 -10.79 -17.12
N VAL A 64 -10.97 -9.60 -16.53
CA VAL A 64 -11.41 -8.35 -17.15
C VAL A 64 -10.21 -7.41 -17.21
N LEU A 65 -9.79 -7.07 -18.42
CA LEU A 65 -8.74 -6.08 -18.68
C LEU A 65 -9.42 -4.78 -19.11
N HIS A 66 -9.12 -3.67 -18.45
CA HIS A 66 -9.73 -2.38 -18.77
C HIS A 66 -8.73 -1.23 -18.75
N HIS A 67 -8.95 -0.27 -19.65
CA HIS A 67 -8.10 0.90 -19.83
C HIS A 67 -8.92 2.18 -19.89
N ASP A 68 -8.62 3.13 -19.02
CA ASP A 68 -9.32 4.42 -18.96
C ASP A 68 -8.72 5.50 -19.89
N ASN A 69 -7.53 5.26 -20.46
CA ASN A 69 -6.77 6.22 -21.27
C ASN A 69 -6.55 7.59 -20.61
N GLY A 70 -6.61 7.65 -19.27
CA GLY A 70 -6.50 8.87 -18.48
C GLY A 70 -7.78 9.68 -18.38
N ASP A 71 -8.92 9.15 -18.82
CA ASP A 71 -10.24 9.78 -18.70
C ASP A 71 -11.05 9.14 -17.55
N PRO A 72 -11.31 9.88 -16.44
CA PRO A 72 -12.14 9.38 -15.35
C PRO A 72 -13.56 8.98 -15.78
N GLY A 73 -14.10 9.54 -16.87
CA GLY A 73 -15.40 9.17 -17.42
C GLY A 73 -15.43 7.78 -18.06
N GLN A 74 -14.26 7.18 -18.31
CA GLN A 74 -14.07 5.82 -18.80
C GLN A 74 -13.75 4.84 -17.66
N ALA A 75 -13.97 5.21 -16.40
CA ALA A 75 -13.75 4.31 -15.27
C ALA A 75 -14.66 3.06 -15.38
N TYR A 76 -14.12 1.90 -14.99
CA TYR A 76 -14.89 0.67 -14.95
C TYR A 76 -15.87 0.70 -13.77
N ASP A 77 -17.14 0.39 -14.03
CA ASP A 77 -18.13 0.28 -12.96
C ASP A 77 -17.96 -1.04 -12.19
N LEU A 78 -17.38 -0.94 -10.99
CA LEU A 78 -17.19 -2.06 -10.08
C LEU A 78 -18.43 -2.38 -9.24
N TRP A 79 -19.43 -1.50 -9.18
CA TRP A 79 -20.59 -1.71 -8.30
C TRP A 79 -21.31 -3.04 -8.58
N PRO A 80 -21.61 -3.43 -9.83
CA PRO A 80 -22.25 -4.72 -10.12
C PRO A 80 -21.45 -5.94 -9.67
N VAL A 81 -20.13 -5.78 -9.46
CA VAL A 81 -19.23 -6.84 -8.97
C VAL A 81 -19.24 -6.90 -7.44
N LEU A 82 -19.34 -5.73 -6.80
CA LEU A 82 -19.14 -5.54 -5.37
C LEU A 82 -20.43 -5.41 -4.57
N GLU A 83 -21.59 -5.35 -5.23
CA GLU A 83 -22.93 -5.21 -4.63
C GLU A 83 -23.25 -6.33 -3.63
N GLU A 84 -22.74 -7.54 -3.83
CA GLU A 84 -22.95 -8.67 -2.90
C GLU A 84 -21.67 -9.50 -2.74
N GLN A 85 -21.28 -9.81 -1.51
CA GLN A 85 -20.09 -10.64 -1.23
C GLN A 85 -20.20 -12.06 -1.79
N ARG A 86 -21.37 -12.71 -1.65
CA ARG A 86 -21.60 -14.11 -2.06
C ARG A 86 -20.54 -15.11 -1.55
N GLY A 87 -19.96 -14.85 -0.37
CA GLY A 87 -18.90 -15.68 0.23
C GLY A 87 -17.51 -15.51 -0.39
N ALA A 88 -17.32 -14.51 -1.26
CA ALA A 88 -16.03 -14.17 -1.83
C ALA A 88 -15.11 -13.49 -0.81
N HIS A 89 -13.81 -13.68 -0.99
CA HIS A 89 -12.79 -12.79 -0.44
C HIS A 89 -12.26 -11.88 -1.56
N LEU A 90 -12.14 -10.60 -1.26
CA LEU A 90 -11.62 -9.57 -2.14
C LEU A 90 -10.19 -9.21 -1.77
N TYR A 91 -9.31 -9.14 -2.77
CA TYR A 91 -7.95 -8.64 -2.64
C TYR A 91 -7.74 -7.52 -3.66
N CYS A 92 -7.42 -6.32 -3.17
CA CYS A 92 -7.23 -5.13 -3.98
C CYS A 92 -5.83 -4.55 -3.79
N CYS A 93 -5.13 -4.29 -4.90
CA CYS A 93 -3.84 -3.64 -4.89
C CYS A 93 -3.73 -2.68 -6.08
N GLY A 94 -3.48 -1.39 -5.83
CA GLY A 94 -3.41 -0.39 -6.89
C GLY A 94 -3.27 1.03 -6.36
N PRO A 95 -3.46 2.05 -7.22
CA PRO A 95 -3.40 3.44 -6.80
C PRO A 95 -4.42 3.77 -5.70
N ARG A 96 -4.09 4.76 -4.86
CA ARG A 96 -4.92 5.14 -3.70
C ARG A 96 -6.40 5.38 -4.04
N GLY A 97 -6.66 6.13 -5.11
CA GLY A 97 -8.04 6.40 -5.55
C GLY A 97 -8.84 5.14 -5.92
N LEU A 98 -8.20 4.11 -6.48
CA LEU A 98 -8.85 2.82 -6.75
C LEU A 98 -9.16 2.10 -5.44
N MET A 99 -8.18 2.03 -4.52
CA MET A 99 -8.37 1.33 -3.24
C MET A 99 -9.43 1.99 -2.36
N ASP A 100 -9.48 3.33 -2.33
CA ASP A 100 -10.50 4.07 -1.59
C ASP A 100 -11.89 3.84 -2.20
N ALA A 101 -12.03 3.87 -3.53
CA ALA A 101 -13.31 3.55 -4.20
C ALA A 101 -13.79 2.12 -3.91
N VAL A 102 -12.88 1.13 -3.95
CA VAL A 102 -13.22 -0.26 -3.61
C VAL A 102 -13.63 -0.38 -2.14
N ARG A 103 -12.95 0.32 -1.23
CA ARG A 103 -13.29 0.36 0.20
C ARG A 103 -14.69 0.93 0.43
N ASP A 104 -15.03 2.03 -0.23
CA ASP A 104 -16.34 2.65 -0.14
C ASP A 104 -17.44 1.71 -0.66
N MET A 105 -17.21 1.08 -1.81
CA MET A 105 -18.15 0.12 -2.40
C MET A 105 -18.33 -1.14 -1.54
N THR A 106 -17.32 -1.55 -0.77
CA THR A 106 -17.36 -2.77 0.05
C THR A 106 -17.61 -2.51 1.54
N GLY A 107 -18.00 -1.30 1.94
CA GLY A 107 -18.28 -0.99 3.35
C GLY A 107 -19.42 -1.82 3.98
N HIS A 108 -20.20 -2.52 3.17
CA HIS A 108 -21.26 -3.43 3.60
C HIS A 108 -20.79 -4.91 3.71
N TRP A 109 -19.55 -5.22 3.31
CA TRP A 109 -18.95 -6.55 3.46
C TRP A 109 -18.31 -6.68 4.85
N PRO A 110 -18.12 -7.91 5.36
CA PRO A 110 -17.32 -8.13 6.56
C PRO A 110 -15.85 -7.73 6.35
N ASP A 111 -15.25 -7.03 7.31
CA ASP A 111 -13.83 -6.62 7.28
C ASP A 111 -12.87 -7.80 7.01
N SER A 112 -13.23 -9.00 7.47
CA SER A 112 -12.42 -10.21 7.27
C SER A 112 -12.37 -10.71 5.83
N ALA A 113 -13.23 -10.19 4.95
CA ALA A 113 -13.35 -10.62 3.56
C ALA A 113 -12.74 -9.63 2.56
N VAL A 114 -12.26 -8.46 3.01
CA VAL A 114 -11.73 -7.42 2.13
C VAL A 114 -10.29 -7.09 2.55
N HIS A 115 -9.36 -7.27 1.61
CA HIS A 115 -7.93 -7.14 1.86
C HIS A 115 -7.32 -6.14 0.89
N PHE A 116 -6.50 -5.23 1.41
CA PHE A 116 -5.82 -4.20 0.63
C PHE A 116 -4.31 -4.28 0.81
N GLU A 117 -3.58 -3.99 -0.25
CA GLU A 117 -2.13 -3.78 -0.19
C GLU A 117 -1.78 -2.49 -0.94
N ASP A 118 -1.13 -1.55 -0.25
CA ASP A 118 -0.72 -0.26 -0.80
C ASP A 118 0.77 -0.28 -1.16
N PHE A 119 1.07 -0.29 -2.46
CA PHE A 119 2.46 -0.29 -2.97
C PHE A 119 3.01 1.11 -3.24
N VAL A 120 2.15 2.09 -3.53
CA VAL A 120 2.58 3.48 -3.74
C VAL A 120 3.03 4.06 -2.40
N GLY A 121 2.37 3.62 -1.32
CA GLY A 121 2.67 4.03 0.04
C GLY A 121 2.57 5.55 0.21
N ALA A 122 3.25 6.07 1.23
CA ALA A 122 3.16 7.48 1.60
C ALA A 122 4.48 8.25 1.38
N SER A 123 5.32 7.76 0.47
CA SER A 123 6.66 8.31 0.22
C SER A 123 6.69 9.53 -0.71
N ALA A 124 5.53 9.96 -1.24
CA ALA A 124 5.48 11.15 -2.07
C ALA A 124 5.79 12.42 -1.24
N PRO A 125 6.75 13.27 -1.68
CA PRO A 125 6.99 14.55 -1.02
C PRO A 125 5.75 15.43 -1.05
N HIS A 126 5.48 16.14 0.03
CA HIS A 126 4.44 17.17 0.03
C HIS A 126 5.07 18.53 -0.32
N ALA A 127 4.34 19.37 -1.05
CA ALA A 127 4.86 20.66 -1.51
C ALA A 127 5.24 21.62 -0.36
N ASP A 128 4.68 21.40 0.83
CA ASP A 128 4.90 22.15 2.06
C ASP A 128 5.92 21.49 3.01
N ASP A 129 6.64 20.44 2.56
CA ASP A 129 7.70 19.81 3.34
C ASP A 129 8.80 20.81 3.70
N LYS A 130 9.05 20.93 5.01
CA LYS A 130 10.11 21.78 5.58
C LYS A 130 11.26 20.93 6.11
N ALA A 131 12.45 21.52 6.11
CA ALA A 131 13.58 20.93 6.81
C ALA A 131 13.35 20.96 8.33
N PHE A 132 13.89 19.96 9.04
CA PHE A 132 13.85 19.86 10.50
C PHE A 132 15.09 19.12 11.01
N GLU A 133 15.36 19.22 12.31
CA GLU A 133 16.46 18.50 12.96
C GLU A 133 15.97 17.17 13.53
N VAL A 134 16.73 16.09 13.28
CA VAL A 134 16.59 14.82 14.00
C VAL A 134 17.75 14.70 14.98
N ARG A 135 17.42 14.48 16.26
CA ARG A 135 18.38 14.25 17.34
C ARG A 135 18.35 12.79 17.79
N LEU A 136 19.50 12.20 18.06
CA LEU A 136 19.60 10.83 18.57
C LEU A 136 19.79 10.86 20.09
N ALA A 137 18.90 10.20 20.84
CA ALA A 137 18.93 10.20 22.30
C ALA A 137 20.17 9.50 22.88
N GLY A 138 20.69 8.47 22.19
CA GLY A 138 21.79 7.65 22.68
C GLY A 138 23.14 8.37 22.74
N ASN A 139 23.39 9.31 21.81
CA ASN A 139 24.67 10.02 21.71
C ASN A 139 24.56 11.55 21.60
N GLY A 140 23.34 12.09 21.48
CA GLY A 140 23.08 13.52 21.36
C GLY A 140 23.39 14.15 20.00
N GLU A 141 23.83 13.35 19.01
CA GLU A 141 24.09 13.83 17.65
C GLU A 141 22.80 14.33 17.00
N SER A 142 22.95 15.28 16.09
CA SER A 142 21.82 15.93 15.42
C SER A 142 22.12 16.12 13.94
N TYR A 143 21.11 15.86 13.11
CA TYR A 143 21.22 15.90 11.65
C TYR A 143 20.04 16.66 11.06
N GLU A 144 20.32 17.49 10.07
CA GLU A 144 19.27 18.17 9.31
C GLU A 144 18.65 17.21 8.30
N VAL A 145 17.33 17.05 8.38
CA VAL A 145 16.53 16.35 7.39
C VAL A 145 15.99 17.38 6.42
N ALA A 146 16.56 17.44 5.21
CA ALA A 146 16.14 18.36 4.17
C ALA A 146 14.67 18.13 3.73
N ALA A 147 14.06 19.13 3.12
CA ALA A 147 12.76 18.98 2.48
C ALA A 147 12.80 17.88 1.40
N GLY A 148 11.81 16.99 1.39
CA GLY A 148 11.74 15.86 0.44
C GLY A 148 12.74 14.72 0.68
N VAL A 149 13.60 14.80 1.71
CA VAL A 149 14.49 13.70 2.12
C VAL A 149 13.91 13.02 3.37
N SER A 150 13.96 11.69 3.43
CA SER A 150 13.47 10.92 4.57
C SER A 150 14.45 10.95 5.75
N ILE A 151 13.95 10.73 6.97
CA ILE A 151 14.80 10.58 8.16
C ILE A 151 15.76 9.39 7.96
N LEU A 152 15.25 8.28 7.40
CA LEU A 152 16.03 7.09 7.08
C LEU A 152 17.23 7.41 6.19
N ASP A 153 17.03 8.16 5.11
CA ASP A 153 18.10 8.48 4.16
C ASP A 153 19.12 9.45 4.76
N THR A 154 18.66 10.46 5.51
CA THR A 154 19.55 11.36 6.25
C THR A 154 20.46 10.56 7.20
N LEU A 155 19.91 9.69 8.03
CA LEU A 155 20.71 8.93 9.00
C LEU A 155 21.67 7.93 8.31
N ARG A 156 21.24 7.31 7.20
CA ARG A 156 22.12 6.45 6.40
C ARG A 156 23.31 7.18 5.80
N GLN A 157 23.10 8.41 5.31
CA GLN A 157 24.19 9.24 4.77
C GLN A 157 25.24 9.56 5.86
N HIS A 158 24.83 9.55 7.12
CA HIS A 158 25.71 9.71 8.28
C HIS A 158 26.21 8.39 8.88
N GLY A 159 26.01 7.25 8.21
CA GLY A 159 26.59 5.96 8.58
C GLY A 159 25.73 5.10 9.52
N HIS A 160 24.50 5.51 9.83
CA HIS A 160 23.60 4.72 10.67
C HIS A 160 22.98 3.55 9.89
N VAL A 161 23.06 2.34 10.47
CA VAL A 161 22.47 1.12 9.89
C VAL A 161 21.13 0.85 10.56
N LEU A 162 20.05 1.23 9.89
CA LEU A 162 18.68 1.12 10.39
C LEU A 162 17.91 0.09 9.56
N ALA A 163 17.06 -0.70 10.22
CA ALA A 163 16.23 -1.70 9.54
C ALA A 163 15.26 -1.01 8.57
N SER A 164 15.20 -1.48 7.32
CA SER A 164 14.18 -1.05 6.36
C SER A 164 13.86 -2.19 5.38
N SER A 165 12.76 -2.04 4.63
CA SER A 165 12.40 -2.95 3.55
C SER A 165 11.62 -2.22 2.45
N CYS A 166 10.37 -1.83 2.67
CA CYS A 166 9.52 -1.25 1.62
C CYS A 166 9.83 0.21 1.27
N GLU A 167 10.32 0.98 2.24
CA GLU A 167 10.57 2.44 2.13
C GLU A 167 9.38 3.27 1.62
N SER A 168 8.16 2.74 1.81
CA SER A 168 6.90 3.37 1.42
C SER A 168 5.89 3.45 2.56
N GLY A 169 6.30 3.11 3.79
CA GLY A 169 5.46 3.23 4.99
C GLY A 169 4.43 2.10 5.18
N THR A 170 4.64 0.95 4.55
CA THR A 170 3.64 -0.15 4.50
C THR A 170 4.07 -1.46 5.17
N CYS A 171 5.37 -1.66 5.45
CA CYS A 171 5.88 -2.92 6.02
C CYS A 171 6.16 -2.92 7.53
N GLY A 172 6.26 -1.75 8.18
CA GLY A 172 6.58 -1.66 9.61
C GLY A 172 8.07 -1.85 9.99
N THR A 173 8.96 -2.21 9.06
CA THR A 173 10.37 -2.55 9.40
C THR A 173 11.19 -1.38 9.96
N CYS A 174 11.02 -0.16 9.44
CA CYS A 174 11.79 1.01 9.89
C CYS A 174 11.12 1.77 11.04
N ARG A 175 10.45 1.03 11.93
CA ARG A 175 9.80 1.62 13.10
C ARG A 175 10.82 1.97 14.17
N ILE A 176 10.77 3.20 14.67
CA ILE A 176 11.63 3.70 15.75
C ILE A 176 10.78 4.41 16.80
N ARG A 177 11.19 4.35 18.07
CA ARG A 177 10.59 5.16 19.12
C ARG A 177 11.12 6.59 19.10
N PHE A 178 10.28 7.57 19.42
CA PHE A 178 10.71 8.95 19.62
C PHE A 178 10.45 9.36 21.07
N THR A 179 11.27 10.26 21.59
CA THR A 179 11.20 10.72 22.99
C THR A 179 10.71 12.17 23.11
N GLU A 180 10.95 13.00 22.11
CA GLU A 180 10.57 14.42 22.09
C GLU A 180 10.22 14.88 20.67
N GLY A 181 9.30 15.84 20.55
CA GLY A 181 8.82 16.39 19.28
C GLY A 181 7.43 15.88 18.87
N GLU A 182 6.89 16.43 17.79
CA GLU A 182 5.60 16.02 17.21
C GLU A 182 5.82 15.47 15.79
N PRO A 183 5.72 14.16 15.58
CA PRO A 183 5.81 13.57 14.26
C PRO A 183 4.68 14.02 13.32
N ASP A 184 5.02 14.11 12.04
CA ASP A 184 4.07 14.10 10.93
C ASP A 184 3.96 12.67 10.38
N HIS A 185 3.00 11.90 10.90
CA HIS A 185 2.80 10.50 10.52
C HIS A 185 2.22 10.40 9.11
N ARG A 186 2.97 9.74 8.23
CA ARG A 186 2.54 9.48 6.84
C ARG A 186 2.29 8.00 6.58
N ASP A 187 2.77 7.11 7.44
CA ASP A 187 2.67 5.67 7.24
C ASP A 187 1.23 5.14 7.36
N LEU A 188 1.06 3.90 6.89
CA LEU A 188 -0.22 3.20 6.87
C LEU A 188 -0.29 2.04 7.87
N VAL A 189 0.71 1.90 8.74
CA VAL A 189 0.90 0.69 9.57
C VAL A 189 0.76 0.95 11.07
N LEU A 190 1.08 2.14 11.55
CA LEU A 190 0.96 2.46 12.97
C LEU A 190 -0.50 2.72 13.34
N SER A 191 -0.95 2.03 14.39
CA SER A 191 -2.21 2.36 15.05
C SER A 191 -2.12 3.71 15.76
N GLU A 192 -3.26 4.35 16.04
CA GLU A 192 -3.32 5.62 16.79
C GLU A 192 -2.67 5.55 18.19
N ARG A 193 -2.57 4.35 18.77
CA ARG A 193 -1.85 4.12 20.03
C ARG A 193 -0.33 4.15 19.82
N GLU A 194 0.15 3.51 18.76
CA GLU A 194 1.59 3.43 18.44
C GLU A 194 2.15 4.77 17.98
N LYS A 195 1.37 5.55 17.21
CA LYS A 195 1.72 6.92 16.79
C LYS A 195 2.08 7.86 17.95
N ARG A 196 1.69 7.54 19.18
CA ARG A 196 2.03 8.34 20.37
C ARG A 196 3.49 8.24 20.81
N SER A 197 4.21 7.22 20.36
CA SER A 197 5.58 6.95 20.81
C SER A 197 6.49 6.37 19.73
N GLU A 198 5.95 6.02 18.56
CA GLU A 198 6.67 5.35 17.48
C GLU A 198 6.46 6.11 16.16
N ILE A 199 7.46 6.06 15.29
CA ILE A 199 7.48 6.71 13.98
C ILE A 199 8.07 5.76 12.92
N MET A 200 7.56 5.86 11.70
CA MET A 200 8.10 5.17 10.52
C MET A 200 9.06 6.10 9.75
N ILE A 201 10.37 5.96 9.98
CA ILE A 201 11.38 6.95 9.53
C ILE A 201 11.61 7.02 8.02
N CYS A 202 11.09 6.07 7.24
CA CYS A 202 11.19 6.10 5.76
C CYS A 202 10.22 7.08 5.09
N VAL A 203 9.11 7.45 5.76
CA VAL A 203 8.08 8.32 5.15
C VAL A 203 7.63 9.45 6.06
N SER A 204 7.66 9.26 7.38
CA SER A 204 7.16 10.27 8.32
C SER A 204 8.17 11.41 8.50
N ARG A 205 7.66 12.61 8.79
CA ARG A 205 8.45 13.82 9.03
C ARG A 205 8.19 14.36 10.44
N SER A 206 8.51 15.63 10.68
CA SER A 206 8.25 16.32 11.95
C SER A 206 7.44 17.59 11.72
N LYS A 207 6.45 17.83 12.59
CA LYS A 207 5.75 19.12 12.71
C LYS A 207 6.50 20.08 13.63
N SER A 208 7.28 19.56 14.57
CA SER A 208 8.19 20.35 15.40
C SER A 208 9.53 20.62 14.70
N PRO A 209 10.25 21.70 15.05
CA PRO A 209 11.57 22.00 14.48
C PRO A 209 12.62 20.91 14.74
N THR A 210 12.48 20.19 15.87
CA THR A 210 13.35 19.07 16.25
C THR A 210 12.50 17.86 16.62
N LEU A 211 12.95 16.66 16.24
CA LEU A 211 12.38 15.38 16.65
C LEU A 211 13.51 14.48 17.22
N THR A 212 13.34 13.99 18.44
CA THR A 212 14.35 13.16 19.12
C THR A 212 13.98 11.68 19.03
N LEU A 213 14.86 10.86 18.46
CA LEU A 213 14.70 9.42 18.29
C LEU A 213 15.42 8.64 19.41
N ASP A 214 14.80 7.56 19.87
CA ASP A 214 15.32 6.64 20.89
C ASP A 214 16.27 5.61 20.26
N ILE A 215 17.39 6.11 19.71
CA ILE A 215 18.51 5.33 19.15
C ILE A 215 19.85 5.93 19.55
#